data_AF-A0A6J2XK03-F1
#
_entry.id   AF-A0A6J2XK03-F1
#
_cell.length_a   1.000
_cell.length_b   1.000
_cell.length_c   1.000
_cell.angle_alpha   90.00
_cell.angle_beta   90.00
_cell.angle_gamma   90.00
#
_symmetry.space_group_name_H-M   'P 1'
#
loop_
_entity.id
_entity.type
_entity.pdbx_description
1 polymer ?
#
loop_
_entity_poly.entity_id
_entity_poly.type
_entity_poly.pdbx_seq_one_letter_code
_entity_poly.pdbx_strand_id
1 'polypeptide(L)'
;MPECTIEDLSTEILISIFSFLSLKDISRLRCTCRRLRDVINCWDHVFFKTTTIVSNQNSGVFIRRCYSIVPSKIEKLRLQHNWKHGIYNERSVCTFKRKYRPWLEIDKENVWLSKGSHLFNYKRSSKSIMKVAPNLVINTKCYYEPSRQKHYIDITRFTINKNLIVGGLSNGGIFLQNALDKSSYYVTMDEDTFTSSVDITKDQHIVAGGMRNDCFQIFSVHQDSLALTLIHTQELDNRVWCVSFCNEKSLFACGTSHYFTMKKVTNSIYVYDTESFSEAVSLKLKSDDIISSTHDIKWDGPNGLWSCGNDSYIRRWDLRTGQCEQKFFDVFGYSLYCLDYDYYNTIMVGAYMHGRVSLWDSRAGKCLQFYFMRDGKGNNIKSPVYSLSFDSQYLFAGLDQGLNILDFSVYRGEKRDYTDVFRH
;
A
#
# COMPACT_ATOMS: atom_id res chain seq x y z
N MET A 1 59.63 -20.87 2.08
CA MET A 1 58.61 -20.79 3.15
C MET A 1 57.27 -20.73 2.44
N PRO A 2 56.23 -21.49 2.85
CA PRO A 2 54.92 -21.30 2.26
C PRO A 2 54.47 -19.88 2.57
N GLU A 3 54.12 -19.10 1.55
CA GLU A 3 53.55 -17.77 1.73
C GLU A 3 52.21 -17.94 2.46
N CYS A 4 52.12 -17.46 3.70
CA CYS A 4 50.83 -17.42 4.40
C CYS A 4 49.87 -16.57 3.59
N THR A 5 48.88 -17.23 3.00
CA THR A 5 47.82 -16.53 2.26
C THR A 5 46.75 -16.07 3.24
N ILE A 6 45.96 -15.08 2.84
CA ILE A 6 44.84 -14.60 3.67
C ILE A 6 43.83 -15.72 3.98
N GLU A 7 43.80 -16.78 3.16
CA GLU A 7 42.93 -17.94 3.34
C GLU A 7 43.31 -18.79 4.56
N ASP A 8 44.58 -18.76 4.95
CA ASP A 8 45.13 -19.53 6.07
C ASP A 8 44.80 -18.92 7.44
N LEU A 9 44.28 -17.68 7.46
CA LEU A 9 43.85 -17.00 8.69
C LEU A 9 42.61 -17.67 9.29
N SER A 10 42.50 -17.58 10.63
CA SER A 10 41.30 -18.03 11.35
C SER A 10 40.07 -17.20 10.97
N THR A 11 38.89 -17.79 11.10
CA THR A 11 37.62 -17.12 10.75
C THR A 11 37.41 -15.84 11.55
N GLU A 12 37.83 -15.81 12.81
CA GLU A 12 37.71 -14.63 13.68
C GLU A 12 38.56 -13.45 13.19
N ILE A 13 39.81 -13.73 12.78
CA ILE A 13 40.70 -12.71 12.22
C ILE A 13 40.13 -12.19 10.90
N LEU A 14 39.61 -13.08 10.05
CA LEU A 14 38.96 -12.69 8.80
C LEU A 14 37.73 -11.80 9.03
N ILE A 15 36.88 -12.12 10.01
CA ILE A 15 35.72 -11.29 10.37
C ILE A 15 36.18 -9.91 10.85
N SER A 16 37.22 -9.85 11.69
CA SER A 16 37.78 -8.58 12.16
C SER A 16 38.30 -7.73 10.99
N ILE A 17 39.09 -8.33 10.09
CA ILE A 17 39.59 -7.64 8.88
C ILE A 17 38.44 -7.16 8.01
N PHE A 18 37.45 -8.01 7.74
CA PHE A 18 36.32 -7.68 6.86
C PHE A 18 35.43 -6.60 7.45
N SER A 19 35.39 -6.43 8.78
CA SER A 19 34.63 -5.37 9.43
C SER A 19 35.13 -3.95 9.08
N PHE A 20 36.41 -3.81 8.66
CA PHE A 20 37.00 -2.54 8.24
C PHE A 20 36.84 -2.24 6.75
N LEU A 21 36.37 -3.21 5.96
CA LEU A 21 36.29 -3.08 4.51
C LEU A 21 35.00 -2.40 4.05
N SER A 22 35.06 -1.70 2.92
CA SER A 22 33.88 -1.11 2.31
C SER A 22 32.97 -2.17 1.67
N LEU A 23 31.69 -1.83 1.47
CA LEU A 23 30.73 -2.68 0.76
C LEU A 23 31.25 -3.17 -0.60
N LYS A 24 31.97 -2.30 -1.32
CA LYS A 24 32.51 -2.60 -2.66
C LYS A 24 33.64 -3.61 -2.56
N ASP A 25 34.51 -3.48 -1.55
CA ASP A 25 35.66 -4.36 -1.36
C ASP A 25 35.22 -5.75 -0.89
N ILE A 26 34.29 -5.81 0.06
CA ILE A 26 33.67 -7.08 0.51
C ILE A 26 32.99 -7.79 -0.68
N SER A 27 32.29 -7.04 -1.53
CA SER A 27 31.64 -7.61 -2.72
C SER A 27 32.64 -8.22 -3.70
N ARG A 28 33.83 -7.61 -3.86
CA ARG A 28 34.91 -8.13 -4.70
C ARG A 28 35.58 -9.35 -4.07
N LEU A 29 35.88 -9.30 -2.77
CA LEU A 29 36.46 -10.43 -2.03
C LEU A 29 35.57 -11.67 -2.06
N ARG A 30 34.25 -11.49 -2.03
CA ARG A 30 33.30 -12.59 -2.18
C ARG A 30 33.43 -13.34 -3.52
N CYS A 31 34.01 -12.69 -4.54
CA CYS A 31 34.22 -13.28 -5.86
C CYS A 31 35.58 -13.98 -6.01
N THR A 32 36.52 -13.84 -5.07
CA THR A 32 37.89 -14.37 -5.24
C THR A 32 37.98 -15.87 -4.95
N CYS A 33 37.47 -16.33 -3.80
CA CYS A 33 37.53 -17.74 -3.43
C CYS A 33 36.29 -18.23 -2.67
N ARG A 34 36.13 -19.56 -2.57
CA ARG A 34 34.98 -20.20 -1.91
C ARG A 34 34.98 -19.95 -0.41
N ARG A 35 36.13 -20.09 0.26
CA ARG A 35 36.27 -19.89 1.71
C ARG A 35 35.84 -18.48 2.13
N LEU A 36 36.37 -17.45 1.48
CA LEU A 36 36.01 -16.06 1.81
C LEU A 36 34.55 -15.77 1.50
N ARG A 37 34.00 -16.33 0.42
CA ARG A 37 32.56 -16.23 0.11
C ARG A 37 31.69 -16.81 1.22
N ASP A 38 32.03 -17.99 1.72
CA ASP A 38 31.25 -18.67 2.74
C ASP A 38 31.32 -17.92 4.07
N VAL A 39 32.50 -17.42 4.46
CA VAL A 39 32.65 -16.55 5.64
C VAL A 39 31.81 -15.29 5.50
N ILE A 40 31.88 -14.61 4.35
CA ILE A 40 31.10 -13.38 4.09
C ILE A 40 29.59 -13.64 4.13
N ASN A 41 29.12 -14.74 3.54
CA ASN A 41 27.70 -15.07 3.51
C ASN A 41 27.16 -15.47 4.89
N CYS A 42 27.93 -16.19 5.69
CA CYS A 42 27.52 -16.61 7.04
C CYS A 42 27.50 -15.43 8.04
N TRP A 43 28.44 -14.49 7.90
CA TRP A 43 28.62 -13.37 8.83
C TRP A 43 28.16 -12.02 8.27
N ASP A 44 27.34 -12.04 7.22
CA ASP A 44 26.84 -10.84 6.54
C ASP A 44 26.15 -9.85 7.50
N HIS A 45 25.46 -10.37 8.52
CA HIS A 45 24.79 -9.59 9.54
C HIS A 45 25.75 -8.69 10.35
N VAL A 46 27.01 -9.09 10.52
CA VAL A 46 28.05 -8.31 11.21
C VAL A 46 28.60 -7.21 10.30
N PHE A 47 28.86 -7.55 9.04
CA PHE A 47 29.49 -6.64 8.09
C PHE A 47 28.53 -5.53 7.61
N PHE A 48 27.25 -5.86 7.43
CA PHE A 48 26.27 -4.94 6.87
C PHE A 48 25.37 -4.37 7.98
N LYS A 49 25.78 -3.23 8.55
CA LYS A 49 24.98 -2.51 9.57
C LYS A 49 23.91 -1.57 8.99
N THR A 50 23.94 -1.31 7.69
CA THR A 50 23.02 -0.38 7.02
C THR A 50 21.60 -0.92 7.00
N THR A 51 20.64 -0.10 7.41
CA THR A 51 19.21 -0.39 7.24
C THR A 51 18.82 -0.22 5.78
N THR A 52 18.20 -1.26 5.21
CA THR A 52 17.84 -1.26 3.80
C THR A 52 16.48 -0.61 3.55
N ILE A 53 16.25 -0.22 2.30
CA ILE A 53 15.00 0.39 1.84
C ILE A 53 14.22 -0.65 1.05
N VAL A 54 12.91 -0.74 1.28
CA VAL A 54 11.97 -1.78 0.81
C VAL A 54 12.27 -3.20 1.31
N SER A 55 13.53 -3.62 1.32
CA SER A 55 13.96 -5.00 1.60
C SER A 55 14.31 -5.26 3.07
N ASN A 56 14.09 -4.30 3.97
CA ASN A 56 14.43 -4.39 5.38
C ASN A 56 13.74 -5.57 6.09
N GLN A 57 12.45 -5.77 5.83
CA GLN A 57 11.63 -6.77 6.50
C GLN A 57 11.74 -6.69 8.03
N ASN A 58 11.68 -5.47 8.57
CA ASN A 58 11.83 -5.23 10.01
C ASN A 58 10.51 -5.34 10.77
N SER A 59 9.38 -4.96 10.14
CA SER A 59 8.06 -5.03 10.76
C SER A 59 7.43 -6.40 10.59
N GLY A 60 6.83 -6.93 11.65
CA GLY A 60 6.06 -8.18 11.60
C GLY A 60 4.85 -8.10 10.66
N VAL A 61 4.23 -6.93 10.50
CA VAL A 61 3.13 -6.71 9.55
C VAL A 61 3.64 -6.83 8.12
N PHE A 62 4.76 -6.17 7.82
CA PHE A 62 5.38 -6.22 6.51
C PHE A 62 5.89 -7.63 6.16
N ILE A 63 6.50 -8.35 7.11
CA ILE A 63 6.93 -9.75 6.91
C ILE A 63 5.76 -10.66 6.53
N ARG A 64 4.58 -10.49 7.16
CA ARG A 64 3.37 -11.28 6.83
C ARG A 64 2.83 -10.99 5.43
N ARG A 65 3.09 -9.79 4.91
CA ARG A 65 2.78 -9.40 3.52
C ARG A 65 3.78 -9.99 2.53
N CYS A 66 5.03 -10.18 2.96
CA CYS A 66 6.10 -10.66 2.10
C CYS A 66 5.90 -12.12 1.66
N TYR A 67 6.10 -12.38 0.36
CA TYR A 67 6.06 -13.73 -0.21
C TYR A 67 7.13 -14.63 0.41
N SER A 68 8.35 -14.09 0.54
CA SER A 68 9.50 -14.79 1.11
C SER A 68 10.28 -13.87 2.04
N ILE A 69 10.84 -14.45 3.10
CA ILE A 69 11.81 -13.77 3.96
C ILE A 69 13.16 -13.84 3.26
N VAL A 70 13.79 -12.68 3.05
CA VAL A 70 15.12 -12.56 2.48
C VAL A 70 16.14 -12.82 3.59
N PRO A 71 16.87 -13.96 3.56
CA PRO A 71 17.67 -14.38 4.70
C PRO A 71 18.96 -13.57 4.85
N SER A 72 19.61 -13.22 3.73
CA SER A 72 20.91 -12.55 3.76
C SER A 72 20.78 -11.04 3.59
N LYS A 73 21.53 -10.28 4.38
CA LYS A 73 21.66 -8.81 4.25
C LYS A 73 22.25 -8.42 2.90
N ILE A 74 23.12 -9.25 2.32
CA ILE A 74 23.65 -8.98 0.97
C ILE A 74 22.53 -9.01 -0.06
N GLU A 75 21.61 -9.97 0.03
CA GLU A 75 20.49 -10.06 -0.88
C GLU A 75 19.51 -8.90 -0.66
N LYS A 76 19.31 -8.46 0.59
CA LYS A 76 18.56 -7.23 0.89
C LYS A 76 19.20 -6.00 0.24
N LEU A 77 20.52 -5.87 0.27
CA LEU A 77 21.26 -4.78 -0.38
C LEU A 77 21.16 -4.84 -1.91
N ARG A 78 21.23 -6.03 -2.49
CA ARG A 78 21.02 -6.26 -3.93
C ARG A 78 19.61 -5.83 -4.35
N LEU A 79 18.59 -6.28 -3.63
CA LEU A 79 17.20 -5.87 -3.88
C LEU A 79 17.07 -4.35 -3.75
N GLN A 80 17.59 -3.74 -2.69
CA GLN A 80 17.57 -2.29 -2.55
C GLN A 80 18.24 -1.58 -3.73
N HIS A 81 19.36 -2.10 -4.23
CA HIS A 81 20.02 -1.54 -5.41
C HIS A 81 19.09 -1.57 -6.63
N ASN A 82 18.39 -2.68 -6.84
CA ASN A 82 17.40 -2.80 -7.91
C ASN A 82 16.25 -1.79 -7.75
N TRP A 83 15.70 -1.64 -6.54
CA TRP A 83 14.68 -0.63 -6.26
C TRP A 83 15.20 0.79 -6.55
N LYS A 84 16.35 1.18 -5.97
CA LYS A 84 16.91 2.53 -6.15
C LYS A 84 17.22 2.88 -7.60
N HIS A 85 17.70 1.94 -8.39
CA HIS A 85 18.10 2.19 -9.78
C HIS A 85 17.07 1.73 -10.82
N GLY A 86 15.87 1.34 -10.39
CA GLY A 86 14.81 0.89 -11.29
C GLY A 86 15.20 -0.30 -12.16
N ILE A 87 15.88 -1.31 -11.58
CA ILE A 87 16.23 -2.55 -12.27
C ILE A 87 15.15 -3.59 -11.98
N TYR A 88 14.25 -3.81 -12.93
CA TYR A 88 13.11 -4.72 -12.74
C TYR A 88 12.61 -5.29 -14.06
N ASN A 89 11.83 -6.36 -13.96
CA ASN A 89 11.00 -6.85 -15.06
C ASN A 89 9.55 -6.43 -14.85
N GLU A 90 8.93 -5.83 -15.87
CA GLU A 90 7.53 -5.42 -15.84
C GLU A 90 6.64 -6.50 -16.44
N ARG A 91 5.55 -6.84 -15.75
CA ARG A 91 4.53 -7.77 -16.26
C ARG A 91 3.13 -7.23 -16.04
N SER A 92 2.38 -7.05 -17.13
CA SER A 92 0.93 -6.80 -17.06
C SER A 92 0.20 -8.14 -17.03
N VAL A 93 -0.48 -8.45 -15.92
CA VAL A 93 -1.06 -9.80 -15.72
C VAL A 93 -2.56 -9.85 -15.99
N CYS A 94 -3.29 -8.78 -15.67
CA CYS A 94 -4.73 -8.71 -15.91
C CYS A 94 -5.01 -7.47 -16.73
N THR A 95 -5.50 -7.62 -17.97
CA THR A 95 -5.94 -6.48 -18.79
C THR A 95 -7.46 -6.42 -18.84
N PHE A 96 -8.00 -5.21 -18.75
CA PHE A 96 -9.42 -4.93 -18.76
C PHE A 96 -9.84 -4.35 -20.10
N LYS A 97 -11.03 -4.72 -20.56
CA LYS A 97 -11.62 -4.11 -21.78
C LYS A 97 -12.17 -2.72 -21.49
N ARG A 98 -12.75 -2.53 -20.30
CA ARG A 98 -13.28 -1.26 -19.78
C ARG A 98 -12.34 -0.70 -18.72
N LYS A 99 -12.41 0.62 -18.50
CA LYS A 99 -11.68 1.28 -17.41
C LYS A 99 -12.44 1.10 -16.09
N TYR A 100 -11.72 0.74 -15.04
CA TYR A 100 -12.25 0.58 -13.68
C TYR A 100 -11.39 1.36 -12.68
N ARG A 101 -11.85 1.48 -11.44
CA ARG A 101 -11.03 1.93 -10.29
C ARG A 101 -10.67 0.71 -9.43
N PRO A 102 -9.68 -0.11 -9.82
CA PRO A 102 -9.35 -1.32 -9.07
C PRO A 102 -8.78 -0.97 -7.70
N TRP A 103 -9.14 -1.79 -6.73
CA TRP A 103 -8.55 -1.82 -5.41
C TRP A 103 -7.75 -3.13 -5.25
N LEU A 104 -6.63 -3.06 -4.53
CA LEU A 104 -5.71 -4.16 -4.35
C LEU A 104 -5.40 -4.36 -2.87
N GLU A 105 -5.35 -5.62 -2.45
CA GLU A 105 -4.80 -6.03 -1.16
C GLU A 105 -3.94 -7.29 -1.36
N ILE A 106 -2.77 -7.35 -0.73
CA ILE A 106 -1.84 -8.47 -0.89
C ILE A 106 -1.48 -9.09 0.45
N ASP A 107 -1.38 -10.41 0.42
CA ASP A 107 -0.86 -11.24 1.49
C ASP A 107 0.36 -12.03 1.00
N LYS A 108 1.02 -12.76 1.90
CA LYS A 108 2.09 -13.70 1.56
C LYS A 108 1.71 -14.66 0.43
N GLU A 109 0.49 -15.19 0.44
CA GLU A 109 0.06 -16.22 -0.52
C GLU A 109 -0.88 -15.73 -1.60
N ASN A 110 -1.58 -14.62 -1.40
CA ASN A 110 -2.69 -14.21 -2.24
C ASN A 110 -2.57 -12.75 -2.66
N VAL A 111 -3.09 -12.45 -3.85
CA VAL A 111 -3.28 -11.10 -4.37
C VAL A 111 -4.77 -10.95 -4.64
N TRP A 112 -5.41 -10.05 -3.91
CA TRP A 112 -6.82 -9.73 -4.05
C TRP A 112 -6.98 -8.49 -4.91
N LEU A 113 -7.83 -8.56 -5.92
CA LEU A 113 -8.04 -7.50 -6.90
C LEU A 113 -9.53 -7.31 -7.17
N SER A 114 -10.04 -6.11 -6.93
CA SER A 114 -11.38 -5.75 -7.38
C SER A 114 -11.36 -5.28 -8.85
N LYS A 115 -12.38 -5.69 -9.60
CA LYS A 115 -12.60 -5.28 -10.98
C LYS A 115 -14.10 -5.21 -11.22
N GLY A 116 -14.61 -3.98 -11.18
CA GLY A 116 -16.05 -3.72 -11.23
C GLY A 116 -16.77 -4.49 -10.13
N SER A 117 -17.79 -5.24 -10.49
CA SER A 117 -18.60 -6.06 -9.58
C SER A 117 -17.97 -7.40 -9.13
N HIS A 118 -16.71 -7.62 -9.44
CA HIS A 118 -16.03 -8.89 -9.19
C HIS A 118 -14.79 -8.66 -8.31
N LEU A 119 -14.58 -9.54 -7.34
CA LEU A 119 -13.37 -9.62 -6.53
C LEU A 119 -12.65 -10.92 -6.87
N PHE A 120 -11.39 -10.79 -7.29
CA PHE A 120 -10.54 -11.90 -7.70
C PHE A 120 -9.47 -12.16 -6.66
N ASN A 121 -9.28 -13.42 -6.28
CA ASN A 121 -8.13 -13.87 -5.51
C ASN A 121 -7.17 -14.64 -6.44
N TYR A 122 -5.94 -14.19 -6.56
CA TYR A 122 -4.87 -14.88 -7.27
C TYR A 122 -3.82 -15.42 -6.32
N LYS A 123 -3.47 -16.70 -6.45
CA LYS A 123 -2.38 -17.29 -5.65
C LYS A 123 -1.02 -16.83 -6.17
N ARG A 124 -0.15 -16.40 -5.26
CA ARG A 124 1.25 -16.04 -5.51
C ARG A 124 2.09 -17.30 -5.72
N SER A 125 3.04 -17.22 -6.65
CA SER A 125 3.88 -18.36 -7.06
C SER A 125 5.30 -17.88 -7.34
N SER A 126 6.30 -18.62 -6.89
CA SER A 126 7.71 -18.28 -7.13
C SER A 126 8.09 -18.25 -8.61
N LYS A 127 7.43 -19.06 -9.45
CA LYS A 127 7.75 -19.15 -10.88
C LYS A 127 7.12 -18.06 -11.73
N SER A 128 5.93 -17.60 -11.36
CA SER A 128 5.13 -16.68 -12.19
C SER A 128 4.73 -15.40 -11.48
N ILE A 129 5.20 -15.20 -10.23
CA ILE A 129 4.82 -14.16 -9.26
C ILE A 129 3.37 -14.29 -8.82
N MET A 130 2.46 -14.45 -9.79
CA MET A 130 1.02 -14.64 -9.65
C MET A 130 0.54 -15.71 -10.64
N LYS A 131 -0.43 -16.55 -10.26
CA LYS A 131 -1.09 -17.48 -11.19
C LYS A 131 -1.97 -16.72 -12.19
N VAL A 132 -2.08 -17.23 -13.41
CA VAL A 132 -2.89 -16.61 -14.48
C VAL A 132 -4.39 -16.77 -14.21
N ALA A 133 -4.81 -17.92 -13.68
CA ALA A 133 -6.20 -18.17 -13.29
C ALA A 133 -6.44 -17.79 -11.83
N PRO A 134 -7.57 -17.12 -11.51
CA PRO A 134 -7.95 -16.81 -10.14
C PRO A 134 -8.31 -18.09 -9.38
N ASN A 135 -7.96 -18.13 -8.09
CA ASN A 135 -8.31 -19.19 -7.15
C ASN A 135 -9.76 -19.08 -6.67
N LEU A 136 -10.21 -17.85 -6.41
CA LEU A 136 -11.58 -17.53 -6.00
C LEU A 136 -12.05 -16.31 -6.79
N VAL A 137 -13.31 -16.35 -7.21
CA VAL A 137 -14.00 -15.21 -7.80
C VAL A 137 -15.28 -15.00 -6.99
N ILE A 138 -15.41 -13.80 -6.46
CA ILE A 138 -16.57 -13.33 -5.73
C ILE A 138 -17.30 -12.33 -6.61
N ASN A 139 -18.61 -12.49 -6.75
CA ASN A 139 -19.46 -11.61 -7.54
C ASN A 139 -20.44 -10.91 -6.62
N THR A 140 -20.56 -9.59 -6.76
CA THR A 140 -21.62 -8.83 -6.09
C THR A 140 -22.97 -9.12 -6.77
N LYS A 141 -24.06 -8.87 -6.04
CA LYS A 141 -25.41 -9.01 -6.58
C LYS A 141 -25.61 -8.07 -7.78
N CYS A 142 -26.40 -8.54 -8.75
CA CYS A 142 -26.92 -7.72 -9.84
C CYS A 142 -28.40 -7.49 -9.64
N TYR A 143 -28.91 -6.35 -10.10
CA TYR A 143 -30.34 -6.07 -10.15
C TYR A 143 -30.79 -5.96 -11.60
N TYR A 144 -32.07 -6.26 -11.81
CA TYR A 144 -32.74 -6.12 -13.10
C TYR A 144 -33.48 -4.80 -13.11
N GLU A 145 -33.15 -3.93 -14.04
CA GLU A 145 -34.04 -2.80 -14.34
C GLU A 145 -35.33 -3.29 -15.01
N PRO A 146 -36.40 -2.47 -14.98
CA PRO A 146 -37.63 -2.72 -15.74
C PRO A 146 -37.37 -2.94 -17.25
N SER A 147 -36.25 -2.43 -17.76
CA SER A 147 -35.74 -2.59 -19.13
C SER A 147 -35.13 -3.97 -19.44
N ARG A 148 -35.09 -4.90 -18.47
CA ARG A 148 -34.39 -6.21 -18.52
C ARG A 148 -32.87 -6.13 -18.71
N GLN A 149 -32.26 -4.95 -18.57
CA GLN A 149 -30.81 -4.84 -18.52
C GLN A 149 -30.29 -5.22 -17.12
N LYS A 150 -29.24 -6.06 -17.08
CA LYS A 150 -28.53 -6.43 -15.85
C LYS A 150 -27.55 -5.32 -15.51
N HIS A 151 -27.77 -4.66 -14.39
CA HIS A 151 -26.79 -3.73 -13.82
C HIS A 151 -25.98 -4.43 -12.76
N TYR A 152 -24.67 -4.25 -12.86
CA TYR A 152 -23.68 -4.80 -11.96
C TYR A 152 -23.23 -3.69 -11.03
N ILE A 153 -23.25 -3.97 -9.73
CA ILE A 153 -22.85 -3.01 -8.71
C ILE A 153 -21.33 -3.14 -8.51
N ASP A 154 -20.59 -2.08 -8.78
CA ASP A 154 -19.14 -2.10 -8.73
C ASP A 154 -18.64 -2.03 -7.28
N ILE A 155 -17.57 -2.79 -7.00
CA ILE A 155 -16.85 -2.74 -5.72
C ILE A 155 -15.93 -1.53 -5.75
N THR A 156 -16.07 -0.63 -4.77
CA THR A 156 -15.28 0.60 -4.69
C THR A 156 -13.97 0.37 -3.94
N ARG A 157 -14.08 -0.12 -2.70
CA ARG A 157 -12.94 -0.47 -1.83
C ARG A 157 -13.32 -1.68 -1.00
N PHE A 158 -12.36 -2.55 -0.72
CA PHE A 158 -12.55 -3.71 0.15
C PHE A 158 -11.38 -3.83 1.12
N THR A 159 -11.64 -4.57 2.20
CA THR A 159 -10.67 -4.91 3.25
C THR A 159 -10.91 -6.36 3.66
N ILE A 160 -9.84 -7.06 4.05
CA ILE A 160 -9.89 -8.46 4.44
C ILE A 160 -9.37 -8.60 5.87
N ASN A 161 -10.23 -9.12 6.75
CA ASN A 161 -9.85 -9.46 8.12
C ASN A 161 -10.04 -10.95 8.35
N LYS A 162 -8.92 -11.69 8.39
CA LYS A 162 -8.89 -13.16 8.46
C LYS A 162 -9.65 -13.80 7.29
N ASN A 163 -10.85 -14.30 7.55
CA ASN A 163 -11.71 -14.93 6.55
C ASN A 163 -12.88 -14.03 6.14
N LEU A 164 -13.03 -12.87 6.77
CA LEU A 164 -14.12 -11.95 6.53
C LEU A 164 -13.70 -10.90 5.51
N ILE A 165 -14.42 -10.85 4.40
CA ILE A 165 -14.23 -9.88 3.34
C ILE A 165 -15.34 -8.84 3.49
N VAL A 166 -14.94 -7.59 3.63
CA VAL A 166 -15.87 -6.46 3.65
C VAL A 166 -15.58 -5.60 2.44
N GLY A 167 -16.60 -5.14 1.73
CA GLY A 167 -16.39 -4.10 0.73
C GLY A 167 -17.54 -3.14 0.55
N GLY A 168 -17.18 -1.94 0.13
CA GLY A 168 -18.11 -0.89 -0.26
C GLY A 168 -18.58 -1.09 -1.70
N LEU A 169 -19.82 -0.69 -1.93
CA LEU A 169 -20.48 -0.80 -3.22
C LEU A 169 -20.76 0.60 -3.80
N SER A 170 -20.80 0.67 -5.13
CA SER A 170 -21.06 1.92 -5.86
C SER A 170 -22.48 2.47 -5.67
N ASN A 171 -23.40 1.68 -5.11
CA ASN A 171 -24.77 2.08 -4.77
C ASN A 171 -24.93 2.44 -3.29
N GLY A 172 -23.82 2.72 -2.58
CA GLY A 172 -23.82 3.06 -1.15
C GLY A 172 -24.03 1.87 -0.22
N GLY A 173 -24.19 0.66 -0.76
CA GLY A 173 -24.25 -0.55 0.04
C GLY A 173 -22.89 -0.98 0.60
N ILE A 174 -22.96 -1.94 1.51
CA ILE A 174 -21.81 -2.68 2.05
C ILE A 174 -22.10 -4.15 1.87
N PHE A 175 -21.11 -4.91 1.40
CA PHE A 175 -21.18 -6.36 1.38
C PHE A 175 -20.20 -6.96 2.38
N LEU A 176 -20.64 -8.07 2.97
CA LEU A 176 -19.89 -8.90 3.87
C LEU A 176 -19.88 -10.32 3.31
N GLN A 177 -18.72 -10.96 3.26
CA GLN A 177 -18.63 -12.35 2.80
C GLN A 177 -17.59 -13.12 3.59
N ASN A 178 -17.94 -14.33 4.01
CA ASN A 178 -16.97 -15.28 4.55
C ASN A 178 -16.27 -16.01 3.39
N ALA A 179 -14.94 -15.95 3.37
CA ALA A 179 -14.10 -16.59 2.35
C ALA A 179 -14.13 -18.13 2.42
N LEU A 180 -14.41 -18.72 3.58
CA LEU A 180 -14.49 -20.18 3.75
C LEU A 180 -15.86 -20.71 3.31
N ASP A 181 -16.92 -20.18 3.93
CA ASP A 181 -18.28 -20.71 3.77
C ASP A 181 -19.00 -20.13 2.55
N LYS A 182 -18.44 -19.05 1.97
CA LYS A 182 -19.02 -18.25 0.88
C LYS A 182 -20.37 -17.62 1.21
N SER A 183 -20.82 -17.71 2.47
CA SER A 183 -21.99 -16.99 2.98
C SER A 183 -21.76 -15.49 2.83
N SER A 184 -22.79 -14.79 2.36
CA SER A 184 -22.72 -13.37 2.06
C SER A 184 -23.92 -12.63 2.63
N TYR A 185 -23.66 -11.44 3.15
CA TYR A 185 -24.66 -10.51 3.66
C TYR A 185 -24.48 -9.17 2.96
N TYR A 186 -25.59 -8.52 2.63
CA TYR A 186 -25.59 -7.27 1.89
C TYR A 186 -26.49 -6.29 2.61
N VAL A 187 -25.94 -5.12 2.92
CA VAL A 187 -26.72 -3.95 3.30
C VAL A 187 -26.91 -3.14 2.04
N THR A 188 -28.14 -3.11 1.54
CA THR A 188 -28.54 -2.23 0.43
C THR A 188 -28.98 -0.89 1.02
N MET A 189 -28.38 0.18 0.54
CA MET A 189 -28.81 1.55 0.86
C MET A 189 -29.60 2.13 -0.32
N ASP A 190 -30.29 3.25 -0.07
CA ASP A 190 -31.19 3.93 -1.01
C ASP A 190 -30.53 4.31 -2.34
N GLU A 191 -31.38 4.60 -3.33
CA GLU A 191 -31.01 5.22 -4.60
C GLU A 191 -30.22 6.53 -4.35
N ASP A 192 -29.19 6.78 -5.17
CA ASP A 192 -28.26 7.94 -5.13
C ASP A 192 -27.22 8.01 -3.99
N THR A 193 -26.84 6.86 -3.43
CA THR A 193 -25.74 6.77 -2.44
C THR A 193 -24.49 6.09 -3.02
N PHE A 194 -23.29 6.38 -2.47
CA PHE A 194 -22.01 5.82 -2.96
C PHE A 194 -21.05 5.51 -1.82
N THR A 195 -20.60 4.27 -1.63
CA THR A 195 -19.60 3.98 -0.58
C THR A 195 -18.21 4.24 -1.11
N SER A 196 -17.48 5.24 -0.59
CA SER A 196 -16.12 5.57 -1.07
C SER A 196 -15.06 4.60 -0.56
N SER A 197 -15.19 4.20 0.70
CA SER A 197 -14.18 3.44 1.41
C SER A 197 -14.78 2.68 2.57
N VAL A 198 -14.23 1.51 2.87
CA VAL A 198 -14.63 0.70 4.00
C VAL A 198 -13.38 0.16 4.68
N ASP A 199 -13.41 0.09 6.01
CA ASP A 199 -12.41 -0.61 6.81
C ASP A 199 -13.08 -1.40 7.94
N ILE A 200 -12.37 -2.37 8.53
CA ILE A 200 -12.87 -3.23 9.61
C ILE A 200 -11.85 -3.34 10.76
N THR A 201 -12.31 -3.21 12.00
CA THR A 201 -11.48 -3.44 13.19
C THR A 201 -11.28 -4.91 13.49
N LYS A 202 -10.30 -5.20 14.36
CA LYS A 202 -10.17 -6.51 15.00
C LYS A 202 -11.41 -6.87 15.80
N ASP A 203 -12.02 -5.88 16.45
CA ASP A 203 -13.22 -5.99 17.28
C ASP A 203 -14.52 -6.01 16.46
N GLN A 204 -14.42 -6.25 15.15
CA GLN A 204 -15.56 -6.49 14.26
C GLN A 204 -16.51 -5.29 14.11
N HIS A 205 -16.00 -4.08 14.28
CA HIS A 205 -16.67 -2.86 13.84
C HIS A 205 -16.26 -2.53 12.41
N ILE A 206 -17.21 -2.14 11.58
CA ILE A 206 -16.98 -1.69 10.22
C ILE A 206 -17.25 -0.19 10.17
N VAL A 207 -16.34 0.58 9.58
CA VAL A 207 -16.60 1.97 9.20
C VAL A 207 -16.75 2.02 7.69
N ALA A 208 -17.85 2.60 7.22
CA ALA A 208 -18.06 2.91 5.83
C ALA A 208 -18.15 4.43 5.65
N GLY A 209 -17.36 4.96 4.73
CA GLY A 209 -17.33 6.38 4.37
C GLY A 209 -18.00 6.65 3.03
N GLY A 210 -18.53 7.86 2.88
CA GLY A 210 -18.98 8.42 1.59
C GLY A 210 -20.47 8.26 1.32
N MET A 211 -21.23 7.72 2.27
CA MET A 211 -22.66 7.41 2.17
C MET A 211 -23.52 8.69 2.09
N ARG A 212 -24.85 8.54 2.01
CA ARG A 212 -25.82 9.66 1.88
C ARG A 212 -25.47 10.85 2.78
N ASN A 213 -25.50 12.08 2.27
CA ASN A 213 -25.17 13.31 3.00
C ASN A 213 -23.70 13.43 3.45
N ASP A 214 -22.75 12.88 2.67
CA ASP A 214 -21.32 13.00 2.94
C ASP A 214 -20.92 12.46 4.34
N CYS A 215 -21.64 11.45 4.83
CA CYS A 215 -21.44 10.90 6.16
C CYS A 215 -20.45 9.72 6.19
N PHE A 216 -20.05 9.35 7.40
CA PHE A 216 -19.58 8.00 7.67
C PHE A 216 -20.55 7.27 8.62
N GLN A 217 -20.66 5.96 8.44
CA GLN A 217 -21.48 5.08 9.26
C GLN A 217 -20.64 3.97 9.87
N ILE A 218 -20.99 3.60 11.10
CA ILE A 218 -20.32 2.55 11.85
C ILE A 218 -21.30 1.42 12.11
N PHE A 219 -20.87 0.21 11.79
CA PHE A 219 -21.64 -1.01 11.95
C PHE A 219 -20.95 -1.99 12.89
N SER A 220 -21.71 -2.71 13.71
CA SER A 220 -21.23 -3.88 14.43
C SER A 220 -21.50 -5.13 13.61
N VAL A 221 -20.52 -6.04 13.54
CA VAL A 221 -20.66 -7.32 12.86
C VAL A 221 -20.98 -8.42 13.87
N HIS A 222 -22.12 -9.09 13.69
CA HIS A 222 -22.48 -10.29 14.43
C HIS A 222 -21.96 -11.53 13.69
N GLN A 223 -20.92 -12.17 14.21
CA GLN A 223 -20.23 -13.28 13.52
C GLN A 223 -21.14 -14.48 13.21
N ASP A 224 -22.04 -14.84 14.12
CA ASP A 224 -22.88 -16.04 13.98
C ASP A 224 -23.87 -15.94 12.82
N SER A 225 -24.38 -14.74 12.56
CA SER A 225 -25.40 -14.49 11.52
C SER A 225 -24.88 -13.72 10.32
N LEU A 226 -23.62 -13.25 10.36
CA LEU A 226 -23.04 -12.28 9.43
C LEU A 226 -23.90 -11.01 9.28
N ALA A 227 -24.70 -10.67 10.29
CA ALA A 227 -25.57 -9.51 10.28
C ALA A 227 -24.81 -8.24 10.69
N LEU A 228 -25.22 -7.10 10.11
CA LEU A 228 -24.70 -5.78 10.45
C LEU A 228 -25.75 -4.98 11.20
N THR A 229 -25.36 -4.37 12.32
CA THR A 229 -26.19 -3.42 13.07
C THR A 229 -25.57 -2.03 12.99
N LEU A 230 -26.34 -1.03 12.56
CA LEU A 230 -25.89 0.36 12.53
C LEU A 230 -25.79 0.89 13.97
N ILE A 231 -24.60 1.33 14.38
CA ILE A 231 -24.33 1.87 15.71
C ILE A 231 -24.36 3.39 15.69
N HIS A 232 -23.67 3.99 14.73
CA HIS A 232 -23.47 5.43 14.66
C HIS A 232 -23.49 5.94 13.22
N THR A 233 -24.03 7.14 13.03
CA THR A 233 -23.95 7.89 11.78
C THR A 233 -23.46 9.29 12.11
N GLN A 234 -22.38 9.71 11.46
CA GLN A 234 -21.83 11.05 11.61
C GLN A 234 -21.86 11.75 10.27
N GLU A 235 -22.65 12.81 10.17
CA GLU A 235 -22.62 13.70 9.01
C GLU A 235 -21.36 14.56 9.06
N LEU A 236 -20.71 14.67 7.91
CA LEU A 236 -19.60 15.58 7.67
C LEU A 236 -20.01 16.51 6.54
N ASP A 237 -19.68 17.80 6.66
CA ASP A 237 -19.99 18.79 5.62
C ASP A 237 -19.23 18.55 4.30
N ASN A 238 -18.33 17.56 4.27
CA ASN A 238 -17.44 17.26 3.17
C ASN A 238 -17.45 15.76 2.87
N ARG A 239 -17.56 15.41 1.59
CA ARG A 239 -17.45 14.03 1.10
C ARG A 239 -16.26 13.28 1.70
N VAL A 240 -16.52 12.13 2.31
CA VAL A 240 -15.48 11.20 2.75
C VAL A 240 -14.91 10.45 1.54
N TRP A 241 -13.58 10.36 1.45
CA TRP A 241 -12.87 9.62 0.41
C TRP A 241 -12.29 8.32 0.94
N CYS A 242 -11.67 8.37 2.12
CA CYS A 242 -11.04 7.22 2.75
C CYS A 242 -11.34 7.14 4.24
N VAL A 243 -11.43 5.93 4.76
CA VAL A 243 -11.52 5.61 6.17
C VAL A 243 -10.53 4.51 6.49
N SER A 244 -9.91 4.57 7.68
CA SER A 244 -9.05 3.48 8.14
C SER A 244 -9.00 3.40 9.66
N PHE A 245 -9.11 2.19 10.20
CA PHE A 245 -8.93 1.90 11.62
C PHE A 245 -7.47 1.76 12.01
N CYS A 246 -7.16 2.19 13.23
CA CYS A 246 -5.91 1.87 13.87
C CYS A 246 -5.93 0.42 14.34
N ASN A 247 -4.84 -0.31 14.11
CA ASN A 247 -4.72 -1.70 14.54
C ASN A 247 -4.33 -1.86 16.03
N GLU A 248 -3.87 -0.80 16.67
CA GLU A 248 -3.27 -0.84 18.02
C GLU A 248 -4.09 -0.06 19.06
N LYS A 249 -4.85 0.96 18.65
CA LYS A 249 -5.75 1.74 19.50
C LYS A 249 -7.16 1.70 18.96
N SER A 250 -8.13 1.93 19.85
CA SER A 250 -9.54 2.19 19.58
C SER A 250 -9.75 3.53 18.83
N LEU A 251 -9.08 3.72 17.69
CA LEU A 251 -9.15 4.94 16.89
C LEU A 251 -9.41 4.61 15.43
N PHE A 252 -10.06 5.54 14.72
CA PHE A 252 -10.13 5.52 13.26
C PHE A 252 -9.96 6.91 12.68
N ALA A 253 -9.46 6.97 11.46
CA ALA A 253 -9.21 8.20 10.75
C ALA A 253 -10.09 8.22 9.50
N CYS A 254 -10.63 9.41 9.17
CA CYS A 254 -11.31 9.65 7.93
C CYS A 254 -10.66 10.81 7.17
N GLY A 255 -10.51 10.62 5.87
CA GLY A 255 -10.03 11.63 4.92
C GLY A 255 -11.21 12.14 4.13
N THR A 256 -11.38 13.45 4.12
CA THR A 256 -12.48 14.14 3.46
C THR A 256 -11.99 14.92 2.25
N SER A 257 -12.95 15.31 1.41
CA SER A 257 -12.76 16.33 0.39
C SER A 257 -12.55 17.68 1.06
N HIS A 258 -11.82 18.56 0.38
CA HIS A 258 -11.72 19.95 0.81
C HIS A 258 -12.72 20.77 0.00
N TYR A 259 -13.75 21.31 0.66
CA TYR A 259 -14.67 22.25 0.02
C TYR A 259 -14.22 23.68 0.26
N PHE A 260 -13.93 24.40 -0.82
CA PHE A 260 -13.51 25.79 -0.75
C PHE A 260 -14.73 26.68 -0.47
N THR A 261 -15.04 26.93 0.80
CA THR A 261 -15.91 28.06 1.17
C THR A 261 -15.05 29.19 1.72
N MET A 262 -15.34 30.41 1.24
CA MET A 262 -14.62 31.67 1.51
C MET A 262 -14.47 32.06 3.00
N LYS A 263 -14.87 31.23 3.97
CA LYS A 263 -14.92 31.58 5.39
C LYS A 263 -14.36 30.54 6.38
N LYS A 264 -13.93 29.35 5.98
CA LYS A 264 -13.35 28.38 6.94
C LYS A 264 -12.40 27.40 6.24
N VAL A 265 -11.13 27.39 6.66
CA VAL A 265 -10.22 26.28 6.34
C VAL A 265 -10.64 25.11 7.21
N THR A 266 -11.34 24.14 6.65
CA THR A 266 -11.67 22.89 7.34
C THR A 266 -10.52 21.91 7.19
N ASN A 267 -10.25 21.17 8.26
CA ASN A 267 -9.33 20.04 8.20
C ASN A 267 -9.86 19.01 7.20
N SER A 268 -8.96 18.43 6.41
CA SER A 268 -9.32 17.36 5.48
C SER A 268 -9.21 15.96 6.11
N ILE A 269 -8.69 15.87 7.35
CA ILE A 269 -8.48 14.62 8.05
C ILE A 269 -9.02 14.79 9.46
N TYR A 270 -9.87 13.84 9.86
CA TYR A 270 -10.42 13.78 11.22
C TYR A 270 -10.07 12.43 11.84
N VAL A 271 -9.83 12.43 13.14
CA VAL A 271 -9.52 11.22 13.91
C VAL A 271 -10.55 11.10 15.02
N TYR A 272 -11.23 9.96 15.04
CA TYR A 272 -12.31 9.65 15.96
C TYR A 272 -11.93 8.48 16.84
N ASP A 273 -12.48 8.49 18.05
CA ASP A 273 -12.45 7.35 18.95
C ASP A 273 -13.55 6.35 18.57
N THR A 274 -13.21 5.06 18.54
CA THR A 274 -14.15 4.00 18.18
C THR A 274 -15.17 3.70 19.26
N GLU A 275 -14.89 4.05 20.52
CA GLU A 275 -15.80 3.78 21.64
C GLU A 275 -16.77 4.94 21.89
N SER A 276 -16.25 6.17 21.92
CA SER A 276 -17.08 7.37 22.16
C SER A 276 -17.67 7.98 20.90
N PHE A 277 -17.19 7.59 19.70
CA PHE A 277 -17.54 8.18 18.40
C PHE A 277 -17.34 9.70 18.31
N SER A 278 -16.54 10.26 19.23
CA SER A 278 -16.21 11.68 19.27
C SER A 278 -14.86 11.95 18.61
N GLU A 279 -14.64 13.19 18.17
CA GLU A 279 -13.35 13.60 17.60
C GLU A 279 -12.27 13.49 18.69
N ALA A 280 -11.34 12.55 18.50
CA ALA A 280 -10.30 12.26 19.48
C ALA A 280 -9.13 13.24 19.38
N VAL A 281 -8.75 13.61 18.16
CA VAL A 281 -7.60 14.48 17.89
C VAL A 281 -7.93 15.46 16.78
N SER A 282 -7.83 16.74 17.10
CA SER A 282 -7.90 17.80 16.09
C SER A 282 -6.51 18.04 15.49
N LEU A 283 -6.34 17.64 14.23
CA LEU A 283 -5.10 17.85 13.48
C LEU A 283 -4.98 19.32 13.08
N LYS A 284 -3.91 19.97 13.52
CA LYS A 284 -3.66 21.38 13.26
C LYS A 284 -2.68 21.53 12.11
N LEU A 285 -3.08 22.34 11.15
CA LEU A 285 -2.21 22.82 10.09
C LEU A 285 -1.46 24.06 10.53
N LYS A 286 -0.24 24.22 10.00
CA LYS A 286 0.43 25.52 10.03
C LYS A 286 -0.34 26.48 9.13
N SER A 287 -0.35 27.77 9.47
CA SER A 287 -1.18 28.81 8.86
C SER A 287 -1.11 28.88 7.32
N ASP A 288 0.00 28.40 6.73
CA ASP A 288 0.29 28.52 5.31
C ASP A 288 0.02 27.19 4.55
N ASP A 289 -0.30 26.11 5.27
CA ASP A 289 -0.56 24.81 4.67
C ASP A 289 -2.05 24.62 4.41
N ILE A 290 -2.41 24.52 3.14
CA ILE A 290 -3.75 24.10 2.71
C ILE A 290 -3.67 22.61 2.40
N ILE A 291 -4.46 21.78 3.08
CA ILE A 291 -4.68 20.40 2.63
C ILE A 291 -5.91 20.40 1.73
N SER A 292 -5.75 19.84 0.54
CA SER A 292 -6.86 19.58 -0.37
C SER A 292 -7.61 18.29 0.04
N SER A 293 -8.26 17.61 -0.89
CA SER A 293 -8.88 16.31 -0.63
C SER A 293 -7.82 15.26 -0.28
N THR A 294 -8.06 14.51 0.80
CA THR A 294 -7.23 13.36 1.20
C THR A 294 -7.81 12.10 0.57
N HIS A 295 -7.02 11.37 -0.22
CA HIS A 295 -7.47 10.18 -0.96
C HIS A 295 -7.13 8.88 -0.26
N ASP A 296 -6.02 8.84 0.48
CA ASP A 296 -5.62 7.65 1.22
C ASP A 296 -4.91 8.00 2.53
N ILE A 297 -5.10 7.11 3.51
CA ILE A 297 -4.60 7.23 4.87
C ILE A 297 -4.04 5.88 5.32
N LYS A 298 -2.88 5.89 5.98
CA LYS A 298 -2.28 4.71 6.60
C LYS A 298 -1.77 5.02 8.00
N TRP A 299 -2.11 4.17 8.96
CA TRP A 299 -1.63 4.27 10.34
C TRP A 299 -0.18 3.83 10.47
N ASP A 300 0.64 4.65 11.15
CA ASP A 300 2.04 4.43 11.52
C ASP A 300 2.15 4.22 13.03
N GLY A 301 1.89 2.98 13.44
CA GLY A 301 1.75 2.63 14.85
C GLY A 301 0.54 3.32 15.50
N PRO A 302 0.59 3.57 16.82
CA PRO A 302 -0.55 4.05 17.59
C PRO A 302 -0.68 5.59 17.63
N ASN A 303 0.36 6.30 17.16
CA ASN A 303 0.43 7.77 17.26
C ASN A 303 0.79 8.44 15.93
N GLY A 304 1.13 7.68 14.88
CA GLY A 304 1.50 8.22 13.59
C GLY A 304 0.41 7.99 12.53
N LEU A 305 0.26 8.93 11.61
CA LEU A 305 -0.62 8.80 10.46
C LEU A 305 0.08 9.31 9.20
N TRP A 306 0.03 8.52 8.12
CA TRP A 306 0.41 8.95 6.79
C TRP A 306 -0.84 9.33 5.98
N SER A 307 -0.75 10.42 5.22
CA SER A 307 -1.82 10.86 4.34
C SER A 307 -1.29 11.33 2.98
N CYS A 308 -2.05 11.09 1.92
CA CYS A 308 -1.80 11.64 0.59
C CYS A 308 -3.10 12.18 -0.05
N GLY A 309 -2.96 13.13 -0.97
CA GLY A 309 -4.12 13.82 -1.53
C GLY A 309 -3.87 14.61 -2.82
N ASN A 310 -4.81 15.51 -3.12
CA ASN A 310 -4.79 16.36 -4.32
C ASN A 310 -3.72 17.46 -4.29
N ASP A 311 -3.18 17.78 -3.13
CA ASP A 311 -2.17 18.82 -2.97
C ASP A 311 -0.75 18.33 -3.30
N SER A 312 -0.60 17.10 -3.78
CA SER A 312 0.68 16.50 -4.18
C SER A 312 1.68 16.33 -3.03
N TYR A 313 1.21 16.45 -1.79
CA TYR A 313 2.04 16.27 -0.61
C TYR A 313 1.75 14.95 0.08
N ILE A 314 2.82 14.32 0.55
CA ILE A 314 2.79 13.20 1.46
C ILE A 314 3.08 13.77 2.84
N ARG A 315 2.19 13.54 3.81
CA ARG A 315 2.35 14.05 5.17
C ARG A 315 2.39 12.93 6.19
N ARG A 316 3.25 13.11 7.19
CA ARG A 316 3.23 12.37 8.45
C ARG A 316 2.65 13.26 9.54
N TRP A 317 1.70 12.74 10.28
CA TRP A 317 1.06 13.38 11.41
C TRP A 317 1.43 12.66 12.69
N ASP A 318 1.72 13.43 13.74
CA ASP A 318 1.81 12.90 15.09
C ASP A 318 0.54 13.26 15.86
N LEU A 319 -0.20 12.24 16.25
CA LEU A 319 -1.48 12.34 16.93
C LEU A 319 -1.35 12.86 18.36
N ARG A 320 -0.16 12.76 18.98
CA ARG A 320 0.08 13.29 20.32
C ARG A 320 0.14 14.80 20.32
N THR A 321 0.76 15.39 19.29
CA THR A 321 0.89 16.84 19.13
C THR A 321 -0.21 17.42 18.26
N GLY A 322 -0.88 16.59 17.45
CA GLY A 322 -1.82 17.01 16.42
C GLY A 322 -1.14 17.77 15.28
N GLN A 323 0.19 17.69 15.14
CA GLN A 323 0.95 18.46 14.16
C GLN A 323 1.44 17.58 13.00
N CYS A 324 1.67 18.21 11.84
CA CYS A 324 2.38 17.57 10.75
C CYS A 324 3.90 17.60 11.04
N GLU A 325 4.48 16.42 11.29
CA GLU A 325 5.92 16.26 11.58
C GLU A 325 6.76 16.32 10.32
N GLN A 326 6.29 15.69 9.25
CA GLN A 326 7.02 15.56 7.99
C GLN A 326 6.11 15.81 6.80
N LYS A 327 6.63 16.53 5.81
CA LYS A 327 5.94 16.87 4.57
C LYS A 327 6.88 16.66 3.39
N PHE A 328 6.46 15.85 2.43
CA PHE A 328 7.23 15.55 1.21
C PHE A 328 6.43 16.00 -0.01
N PHE A 329 7.04 16.82 -0.87
CA PHE A 329 6.41 17.34 -2.07
C PHE A 329 6.75 16.46 -3.28
N ASP A 330 5.74 15.98 -3.99
CA ASP A 330 5.98 15.34 -5.29
C ASP A 330 6.42 16.37 -6.34
N VAL A 331 7.62 16.20 -6.87
CA VAL A 331 8.26 17.09 -7.85
C VAL A 331 7.36 17.39 -9.06
N PHE A 332 6.50 16.47 -9.45
CA PHE A 332 5.63 16.65 -10.61
C PHE A 332 4.30 17.34 -10.29
N GLY A 333 3.95 17.55 -9.01
CA GLY A 333 2.76 18.30 -8.62
C GLY A 333 1.43 17.68 -9.07
N TYR A 334 1.37 16.35 -9.23
CA TYR A 334 0.13 15.63 -9.54
C TYR A 334 -0.54 15.09 -8.27
N SER A 335 -1.89 15.05 -8.29
CA SER A 335 -2.69 14.39 -7.26
C SER A 335 -2.23 12.96 -6.98
N LEU A 336 -2.20 12.61 -5.70
CA LEU A 336 -1.80 11.31 -5.18
C LEU A 336 -3.04 10.51 -4.78
N TYR A 337 -3.20 9.30 -5.30
CA TYR A 337 -4.42 8.50 -5.14
C TYR A 337 -4.33 7.42 -4.07
N CYS A 338 -3.15 6.82 -3.92
CA CYS A 338 -2.94 5.74 -2.96
C CYS A 338 -1.56 5.83 -2.33
N LEU A 339 -1.46 5.32 -1.09
CA LEU A 339 -0.23 5.29 -0.32
C LEU A 339 -0.08 3.94 0.37
N ASP A 340 1.10 3.36 0.28
CA ASP A 340 1.49 2.18 1.05
C ASP A 340 2.91 2.37 1.58
N TYR A 341 3.25 1.66 2.64
CA TYR A 341 4.56 1.79 3.28
C TYR A 341 4.98 0.48 3.95
N ASP A 342 6.27 0.36 4.26
CA ASP A 342 6.88 -0.88 4.80
C ASP A 342 6.78 -1.02 6.32
N TYR A 343 5.99 -0.18 6.99
CA TYR A 343 5.94 -0.08 8.46
C TYR A 343 7.31 0.25 9.08
N TYR A 344 8.15 0.97 8.32
CA TYR A 344 9.45 1.42 8.77
C TYR A 344 9.84 2.76 8.11
N ASN A 345 10.61 2.76 7.02
CA ASN A 345 11.14 3.99 6.42
C ASN A 345 10.83 4.15 4.93
N THR A 346 10.17 3.18 4.32
CA THR A 346 9.92 3.17 2.89
C THR A 346 8.47 3.51 2.62
N ILE A 347 8.24 4.55 1.83
CA ILE A 347 6.89 4.95 1.43
C ILE A 347 6.80 4.86 -0.09
N MET A 348 5.69 4.30 -0.58
CA MET A 348 5.34 4.27 -1.99
C MET A 348 4.02 4.97 -2.22
N VAL A 349 3.97 5.81 -3.25
CA VAL A 349 2.78 6.61 -3.56
C VAL A 349 2.45 6.57 -5.03
N GLY A 350 1.17 6.31 -5.33
CA GLY A 350 0.63 6.23 -6.67
C GLY A 350 0.03 7.55 -7.11
N ALA A 351 0.39 8.00 -8.31
CA ALA A 351 -0.08 9.26 -8.88
C ALA A 351 -1.32 9.09 -9.76
N TYR A 352 -2.05 10.19 -9.91
CA TYR A 352 -3.22 10.29 -10.79
C TYR A 352 -2.87 10.13 -12.28
N MET A 353 -1.69 10.56 -12.70
CA MET A 353 -1.27 10.49 -14.09
C MET A 353 -0.05 9.60 -14.27
N HIS A 354 0.11 9.12 -15.50
CA HIS A 354 1.32 8.47 -15.99
C HIS A 354 1.64 7.08 -15.46
N GLY A 355 0.67 6.37 -14.87
CA GLY A 355 0.91 5.04 -14.28
C GLY A 355 2.11 5.07 -13.33
N ARG A 356 2.27 6.20 -12.62
CA ARG A 356 3.49 6.55 -11.93
C ARG A 356 3.39 6.20 -10.46
N VAL A 357 4.41 5.51 -9.96
CA VAL A 357 4.64 5.28 -8.54
C VAL A 357 5.95 5.93 -8.14
N SER A 358 5.95 6.60 -6.98
CA SER A 358 7.12 7.25 -6.41
C SER A 358 7.61 6.48 -5.19
N LEU A 359 8.93 6.32 -5.06
CA LEU A 359 9.59 5.69 -3.92
C LEU A 359 10.26 6.76 -3.05
N TRP A 360 9.99 6.73 -1.75
CA TRP A 360 10.49 7.70 -0.78
C TRP A 360 11.19 7.03 0.40
N ASP A 361 12.22 7.70 0.94
CA ASP A 361 12.81 7.38 2.25
C ASP A 361 12.36 8.44 3.26
N SER A 362 11.57 8.03 4.26
CA SER A 362 11.00 8.93 5.27
C SER A 362 12.06 9.60 6.14
N ARG A 363 13.26 9.01 6.28
CA ARG A 363 14.35 9.56 7.09
C ARG A 363 15.09 10.67 6.36
N ALA A 364 15.32 10.47 5.06
CA ALA A 364 16.01 11.44 4.24
C ALA A 364 15.08 12.56 3.77
N GLY A 365 13.77 12.30 3.76
CA GLY A 365 12.76 13.20 3.22
C GLY A 365 12.92 13.48 1.74
N LYS A 366 13.49 12.51 1.00
CA LYS A 366 13.79 12.63 -0.43
C LYS A 366 13.11 11.50 -1.19
N CYS A 367 12.65 11.84 -2.40
CA CYS A 367 12.25 10.84 -3.36
C CYS A 367 13.51 10.18 -3.91
N LEU A 368 13.50 8.85 -3.97
CA LEU A 368 14.63 8.05 -4.42
C LEU A 368 14.50 7.64 -5.87
N GLN A 369 13.28 7.33 -6.32
CA GLN A 369 13.06 6.79 -7.66
C GLN A 369 11.60 6.94 -8.08
N PHE A 370 11.37 6.99 -9.39
CA PHE A 370 10.04 6.87 -9.99
C PHE A 370 9.93 5.57 -10.80
N TYR A 371 8.75 4.99 -10.81
CA TYR A 371 8.40 3.85 -11.66
C TYR A 371 7.24 4.24 -12.56
N PHE A 372 7.43 4.10 -13.86
CA PHE A 372 6.39 4.34 -14.86
C PHE A 372 5.96 3.02 -15.45
N MET A 373 4.69 2.68 -15.21
CA MET A 373 4.09 1.45 -15.71
C MET A 373 3.38 1.71 -17.04
N ARG A 374 3.50 0.76 -17.95
CA ARG A 374 2.89 0.81 -19.27
C ARG A 374 1.54 0.10 -19.23
N ASP A 375 0.52 0.72 -19.82
CA ASP A 375 -0.74 0.01 -20.04
C ASP A 375 -0.54 -1.15 -21.03
N GLY A 376 -1.16 -2.29 -20.72
CA GLY A 376 -1.05 -3.54 -21.49
C GLY A 376 -1.60 -3.48 -22.93
N LYS A 377 -2.05 -2.32 -23.42
CA LYS A 377 -2.55 -2.09 -24.79
C LYS A 377 -1.73 -1.09 -25.61
N GLY A 378 -0.56 -0.67 -25.12
CA GLY A 378 0.40 0.13 -25.89
C GLY A 378 0.33 1.62 -25.58
N ASN A 379 1.52 2.17 -25.30
CA ASN A 379 1.94 3.59 -25.26
C ASN A 379 1.12 4.63 -24.47
N ASN A 380 -0.04 4.29 -23.91
CA ASN A 380 -0.82 5.27 -23.16
C ASN A 380 -0.34 5.36 -21.71
N ILE A 381 0.65 6.22 -21.47
CA ILE A 381 1.17 6.55 -20.14
C ILE A 381 0.19 7.55 -19.49
N LYS A 382 -1.12 7.26 -19.45
CA LYS A 382 -2.12 8.21 -18.90
C LYS A 382 -3.04 7.59 -17.85
N SER A 383 -2.85 6.31 -17.52
CA SER A 383 -3.70 5.65 -16.51
C SER A 383 -3.27 6.03 -15.08
N PRO A 384 -4.21 6.46 -14.21
CA PRO A 384 -3.97 6.58 -12.78
C PRO A 384 -3.56 5.27 -12.12
N VAL A 385 -2.81 5.40 -11.03
CA VAL A 385 -2.59 4.31 -10.07
C VAL A 385 -3.61 4.46 -8.95
N TYR A 386 -4.72 3.71 -9.01
CA TYR A 386 -5.79 3.79 -8.02
C TYR A 386 -5.43 3.09 -6.71
N SER A 387 -4.69 2.00 -6.81
CA SER A 387 -4.29 1.20 -5.65
C SER A 387 -2.93 0.61 -5.90
N LEU A 388 -2.09 0.61 -4.86
CA LEU A 388 -0.77 0.00 -4.90
C LEU A 388 -0.57 -0.81 -3.63
N SER A 389 0.18 -1.89 -3.76
CA SER A 389 0.79 -2.54 -2.62
C SER A 389 2.09 -3.21 -3.01
N PHE A 390 3.01 -3.31 -2.07
CA PHE A 390 4.33 -3.85 -2.36
C PHE A 390 4.84 -4.79 -1.27
N ASP A 391 5.81 -5.57 -1.71
CA ASP A 391 6.61 -6.50 -0.95
C ASP A 391 8.09 -6.09 -1.10
N SER A 392 8.97 -6.68 -0.31
CA SER A 392 10.42 -6.62 -0.43
C SER A 392 10.96 -6.86 -1.84
N GLN A 393 10.25 -7.64 -2.67
CA GLN A 393 10.69 -8.09 -4.00
C GLN A 393 9.79 -7.61 -5.15
N TYR A 394 8.53 -7.28 -4.88
CA TYR A 394 7.53 -7.04 -5.92
C TYR A 394 6.72 -5.78 -5.63
N LEU A 395 6.42 -5.00 -6.66
CA LEU A 395 5.43 -3.91 -6.60
C LEU A 395 4.21 -4.32 -7.43
N PHE A 396 3.03 -4.19 -6.83
CA PHE A 396 1.75 -4.41 -7.49
C PHE A 396 1.01 -3.08 -7.61
N ALA A 397 0.49 -2.78 -8.80
CA ALA A 397 -0.25 -1.55 -9.04
C ALA A 397 -1.49 -1.79 -9.89
N GLY A 398 -2.64 -1.39 -9.35
CA GLY A 398 -3.93 -1.35 -10.04
C GLY A 398 -4.08 -0.07 -10.85
N LEU A 399 -4.01 -0.21 -12.17
CA LEU A 399 -4.26 0.82 -13.17
C LEU A 399 -5.70 0.71 -13.71
N ASP A 400 -6.19 1.74 -14.38
CA ASP A 400 -7.53 1.77 -15.00
C ASP A 400 -7.87 0.51 -15.81
N GLN A 401 -6.88 0.04 -16.56
CA GLN A 401 -7.04 -1.04 -17.54
C GLN A 401 -6.32 -2.32 -17.13
N GLY A 402 -5.77 -2.41 -15.93
CA GLY A 402 -5.14 -3.65 -15.52
C GLY A 402 -4.33 -3.63 -14.24
N LEU A 403 -3.79 -4.80 -13.91
CA LEU A 403 -2.83 -4.98 -12.83
C LEU A 403 -1.43 -5.18 -13.42
N ASN A 404 -0.53 -4.26 -13.07
CA ASN A 404 0.88 -4.36 -13.40
C ASN A 404 1.70 -4.80 -12.18
N ILE A 405 2.69 -5.63 -12.43
CA ILE A 405 3.60 -6.16 -11.43
C ILE A 405 5.03 -5.86 -11.86
N LEU A 406 5.81 -5.24 -10.98
CA LEU A 406 7.24 -5.05 -11.17
C LEU A 406 8.02 -6.03 -10.29
N ASP A 407 8.91 -6.79 -10.91
CA ASP A 407 9.77 -7.78 -10.26
C ASP A 407 11.19 -7.24 -10.08
N PHE A 408 11.55 -6.95 -8.84
CA PHE A 408 12.88 -6.49 -8.44
C PHE A 408 13.77 -7.64 -7.97
N SER A 409 13.26 -8.87 -7.88
CA SER A 409 14.05 -10.05 -7.48
C SER A 409 15.09 -10.47 -8.52
N VAL A 410 14.96 -9.97 -9.75
CA VAL A 410 15.82 -10.33 -10.88
C VAL A 410 17.28 -9.90 -10.69
N TYR A 411 18.22 -10.75 -11.12
CA TYR A 411 19.66 -10.42 -11.12
C TYR A 411 20.06 -9.58 -12.33
N ARG A 412 19.33 -9.72 -13.44
CA ARG A 412 19.49 -8.96 -14.68
C ARG A 412 18.10 -8.59 -15.19
N GLY A 413 17.71 -7.34 -14.97
CA GLY A 413 16.43 -6.79 -15.44
C GLY A 413 16.66 -5.60 -16.36
N GLU A 414 15.56 -5.05 -16.89
CA GLU A 414 15.60 -3.78 -17.59
C GLU A 414 15.93 -2.66 -16.59
N LYS A 415 16.93 -1.84 -16.88
CA LYS A 415 17.26 -0.67 -16.06
C LYS A 415 16.47 0.54 -16.57
N ARG A 416 15.55 1.04 -15.75
CA ARG A 416 14.77 2.25 -15.97
C ARG A 416 14.97 3.20 -14.80
N ASP A 417 16.08 3.92 -14.83
CA ASP A 417 16.48 4.83 -13.75
C ASP A 417 16.01 6.24 -14.07
N TYR A 418 15.13 6.80 -13.24
CA TYR A 418 14.58 8.16 -13.38
C TYR A 418 15.11 9.11 -12.30
N THR A 419 16.24 8.78 -11.66
CA THR A 419 16.87 9.63 -10.64
C THR A 419 17.42 10.94 -11.20
N ASP A 420 17.66 11.03 -12.51
CA ASP A 420 18.15 12.26 -13.16
C ASP A 420 17.17 13.44 -13.03
N VAL A 421 15.88 13.17 -12.82
CA VAL A 421 14.87 14.21 -12.56
C VAL A 421 15.21 15.04 -11.31
N PHE A 422 15.96 14.49 -10.36
CA PHE A 422 16.36 15.20 -9.13
C PHE A 422 17.65 16.02 -9.27
N ARG A 423 18.33 15.97 -10.43
CA ARG A 423 19.61 16.64 -10.65
C ARG A 423 19.48 18.06 -11.21
N HIS A 424 18.26 18.53 -11.44
CA HIS A 424 17.96 19.83 -12.03
C HIS A 424 17.24 20.76 -11.06
#